data_AF-A0A1I5GWR6-F1
#
_entry.id   AF-A0A1I5GWR6-F1
#
_cell.length_a   1.000
_cell.length_b   1.000
_cell.length_c   1.000
_cell.angle_alpha   90.00
_cell.angle_beta   90.00
_cell.angle_gamma   90.00
#
_symmetry.space_group_name_H-M   'P 1'
#
loop_
_entity.id
_entity.type
_entity.pdbx_description
1 polymer ?
#
loop_
_entity_poly.entity_id
_entity_poly.type
_entity_poly.pdbx_seq_one_letter_code
_entity_poly.pdbx_strand_id
1 'polypeptide(L)' 'MSTTKFFVGCSSFATASWKSVFYPNDLPKKEWFTYYCNYFNTYEFNGSFYRFPTA' A
#
# COMPACT_ATOMS: atom_id res chain seq x y z
N MET A 1 21.78 22.93 -5.22
CA MET A 1 20.55 22.57 -5.95
C MET A 1 19.54 22.07 -4.94
N SER A 2 18.29 22.54 -5.00
CA SER A 2 17.22 21.98 -4.15
C SER A 2 16.86 20.59 -4.65
N THR A 3 16.95 19.58 -3.79
CA THR A 3 16.48 18.22 -4.08
C THR A 3 14.97 18.15 -3.89
N THR A 4 14.22 18.04 -4.99
CA THR A 4 12.79 17.74 -4.95
C THR A 4 12.59 16.34 -4.39
N LYS A 5 11.76 16.22 -3.34
CA LYS A 5 11.39 14.93 -2.75
C LYS A 5 10.14 14.39 -3.45
N PHE A 6 10.26 13.23 -4.07
CA PHE A 6 9.13 12.52 -4.67
C PHE A 6 8.51 11.55 -3.67
N PHE A 7 7.19 11.46 -3.70
CA PHE A 7 6.40 10.52 -2.92
C PHE A 7 5.73 9.56 -3.89
N VAL A 8 6.02 8.27 -3.77
CA VAL A 8 5.61 7.23 -4.73
C VAL A 8 4.87 6.13 -3.98
N GLY A 9 3.80 5.65 -4.59
CA GLY A 9 2.94 4.61 -4.07
C GLY A 9 1.96 4.11 -5.12
N CYS A 10 0.99 3.32 -4.69
CA CYS A 10 -0.01 2.66 -5.51
C CYS A 10 -1.43 2.98 -5.00
N SER A 11 -2.42 2.81 -5.88
CA SER A 11 -3.86 2.90 -5.54
C SER A 11 -4.43 1.65 -4.89
N SER A 12 -3.58 0.64 -4.65
CA SER A 12 -3.94 -0.56 -3.91
C SER A 12 -2.72 -1.12 -3.18
N PHE A 13 -2.97 -1.74 -2.03
CA PHE A 13 -2.05 -2.67 -1.36
C PHE A 13 -2.66 -4.08 -1.25
N ALA A 14 -3.94 -4.25 -1.57
CA ALA A 14 -4.69 -5.47 -1.28
C ALA A 14 -4.83 -6.36 -2.53
N THR A 15 -3.80 -6.39 -3.39
CA THR A 15 -3.82 -7.05 -4.70
C THR A 15 -3.25 -8.47 -4.60
N ALA A 16 -4.09 -9.50 -4.78
CA ALA A 16 -3.68 -10.89 -4.56
C ALA A 16 -2.60 -11.38 -5.54
N SER A 17 -2.56 -10.86 -6.76
CA SER A 17 -1.53 -11.19 -7.75
C SER A 17 -0.14 -10.68 -7.39
N TRP A 18 0.00 -9.85 -6.35
CA TRP A 18 1.29 -9.39 -5.85
C TRP A 18 1.95 -10.41 -4.90
N LYS A 19 1.22 -11.43 -4.47
CA LYS A 19 1.81 -12.56 -3.76
C LYS A 19 2.86 -13.23 -4.64
N SER A 20 3.98 -13.63 -4.04
CA SER A 20 5.19 -14.18 -4.68
C SER A 20 5.97 -13.21 -5.59
N VAL A 21 5.42 -12.06 -5.97
CA VAL A 21 6.10 -11.01 -6.74
C VAL A 21 6.63 -9.90 -5.84
N PHE A 22 5.78 -9.41 -4.94
CA PHE A 22 6.09 -8.33 -3.99
C PHE A 22 5.91 -8.78 -2.54
N TYR A 23 4.83 -9.53 -2.24
CA TYR A 23 4.59 -10.11 -0.92
C TYR A 23 5.19 -11.52 -0.80
N PRO A 24 5.89 -11.84 0.30
CA PRO A 24 6.32 -13.19 0.60
C PRO A 24 5.14 -14.18 0.62
N ASN A 25 5.41 -15.45 0.25
CA ASN A 25 4.38 -16.47 0.14
C ASN A 25 3.65 -16.77 1.46
N ASP A 26 4.37 -16.67 2.58
CA ASP A 26 3.82 -16.99 3.90
C ASP A 26 3.32 -15.75 4.65
N LEU A 27 3.32 -14.58 4.00
CA LEU A 27 2.86 -13.33 4.62
C LEU A 27 1.33 -13.30 4.73
N PRO A 28 0.76 -13.24 5.95
CA PRO A 28 -0.69 -13.11 6.14
C PRO A 28 -1.23 -11.84 5.50
N LYS A 29 -2.42 -11.91 4.87
CA LYS A 29 -3.05 -10.75 4.19
C LYS A 29 -3.22 -9.53 5.09
N LYS A 30 -3.50 -9.73 6.38
CA LYS A 30 -3.63 -8.64 7.37
C LYS A 30 -2.34 -7.83 7.54
N GLU A 31 -1.19 -8.38 7.16
CA GLU A 31 0.13 -7.75 7.29
C GLU A 31 0.59 -7.09 5.98
N TRP A 32 -0.16 -7.22 4.89
CA TRP A 32 0.23 -6.67 3.59
C TRP A 32 0.37 -5.15 3.59
N PHE A 33 -0.49 -4.44 4.34
CA PHE A 33 -0.37 -2.99 4.45
C PHE A 33 0.92 -2.59 5.19
N THR A 34 1.20 -3.23 6.33
CA THR A 34 2.44 -3.01 7.09
C THR A 34 3.67 -3.31 6.23
N TYR A 35 3.65 -4.41 5.49
CA TYR A 35 4.72 -4.76 4.56
C TYR A 35 4.89 -3.71 3.46
N TYR A 36 3.78 -3.27 2.84
CA TYR A 36 3.78 -2.23 1.80
C TYR A 36 4.40 -0.92 2.30
N CYS A 37 4.09 -0.50 3.53
CA CYS A 37 4.65 0.71 4.17
C CYS A 37 6.17 0.67 4.37
N ASN A 38 6.82 -0.51 4.31
CA ASN A 38 8.28 -0.60 4.36
C ASN A 38 8.95 -0.20 3.03
N TYR A 39 8.20 -0.16 1.93
CA TYR A 39 8.72 0.13 0.58
C TYR A 39 8.19 1.44 0.00
N PHE A 40 6.93 1.79 0.31
CA PHE A 40 6.28 2.99 -0.21
C PHE A 40 5.86 3.93 0.92
N ASN A 41 6.05 5.22 0.69
CA ASN A 41 5.72 6.27 1.65
C ASN A 41 4.33 6.89 1.43
N THR A 42 3.62 6.47 0.38
CA THR A 42 2.25 6.88 0.10
C THR A 42 1.37 5.71 -0.33
N TYR A 43 0.06 5.93 -0.19
CA TYR A 43 -1.00 5.04 -0.65
C TYR A 43 -2.18 5.92 -1.06
N GLU A 44 -2.75 5.66 -2.23
CA GLU A 44 -3.99 6.33 -2.64
C GLU A 44 -5.18 5.55 -2.08
N PHE A 45 -5.93 6.18 -1.18
CA PHE A 45 -7.10 5.58 -0.54
C PHE A 45 -8.38 5.91 -1.31
N ASN A 46 -9.08 4.87 -1.77
CA ASN A 46 -10.35 4.96 -2.48
C ASN A 46 -11.54 4.40 -1.65
N GLY A 47 -11.33 4.03 -0.39
CA GLY A 47 -12.37 3.39 0.42
C GLY A 47 -13.59 4.30 0.68
N SER A 48 -13.39 5.61 0.68
CA SER A 48 -14.46 6.61 0.86
C SER A 48 -15.51 6.63 -0.26
N PHE A 49 -15.19 6.13 -1.46
CA PHE A 49 -16.20 5.95 -2.52
C PHE A 49 -17.26 4.93 -2.14
N TYR A 50 -16.94 3.99 -1.25
CA TYR A 50 -17.84 2.93 -0.82
C TYR A 50 -18.44 3.20 0.55
N ARG A 51 -17.62 3.71 1.48
CA ARG A 51 -18.05 4.03 2.84
C ARG A 51 -17.07 5.00 3.49
N PHE A 52 -17.57 6.02 4.16
CA PHE A 52 -16.74 6.90 4.97
C PHE A 52 -16.15 6.17 6.18
N PRO A 53 -14.85 6.39 6.50
CA PRO A 53 -14.25 5.88 7.72
C PRO A 53 -14.98 6.40 8.96
N THR A 54 -15.06 5.56 9.99
CA THR A 54 -15.45 5.99 11.34
C THR A 54 -14.18 6.15 12.18
N ALA A 55 -14.14 7.19 13.01
CA ALA A 55 -13.05 7.46 13.94
C ALA A 55 -12.99 6.44 15.09
#